data_AF-X1KEN9-F1
#
_entry.id   AF-X1KEN9-F1
#
_cell.length_a   1.000
_cell.length_b   1.000
_cell.length_c   1.000
_cell.angle_alpha   90.00
_cell.angle_beta   90.00
_cell.angle_gamma   90.00
#
_symmetry.space_group_name_H-M   'P 1'
#
loop_
_entity.id
_entity.type
_entity.pdbx_description
1 polymer ?
#
loop_
_entity_poly.entity_id
_entity_poly.type
_entity_poly.pdbx_seq_one_letter_code
_entity_poly.pdbx_strand_id
1 'polypeptide(L)' 'MIDIEGSPLLAKADAFTILEQIEGALAYLDSVGTRAETKVYKRMRLILTSAHRSLHNRIHKIGYYHNHTPIDDHPEHHRR' A
#
# COMPACT_ATOMS: atom_id res chain seq x y z
N MET A 1 -2.14 8.32 -13.84
CA MET A 1 -3.29 8.74 -13.00
C MET A 1 -4.32 9.30 -13.94
N ILE A 2 -5.60 9.05 -13.69
CA ILE A 2 -6.64 9.63 -14.51
C ILE A 2 -7.04 10.93 -13.84
N ASP A 3 -6.92 12.02 -14.58
CA ASP A 3 -7.44 13.31 -14.15
C ASP A 3 -8.89 13.40 -14.61
N ILE A 4 -9.79 13.79 -13.69
CA ILE A 4 -11.17 14.12 -14.01
C ILE A 4 -11.33 15.62 -13.75
N GLU A 5 -11.79 16.33 -14.78
CA GLU A 5 -11.99 17.78 -14.74
C GLU A 5 -10.75 18.57 -14.28
N GLY A 6 -9.55 18.09 -14.67
CA GLY A 6 -8.28 18.74 -14.31
C GLY A 6 -7.80 18.48 -12.88
N SER A 7 -8.47 17.58 -12.15
CA SER A 7 -8.08 17.17 -10.81
C SER A 7 -7.76 15.67 -10.74
N PRO A 8 -6.83 15.25 -9.87
CA PRO A 8 -6.57 13.83 -9.63
C PRO A 8 -7.83 13.08 -9.21
N LEU A 9 -8.21 12.01 -9.92
CA LEU A 9 -9.19 11.07 -9.38
C LEU A 9 -8.54 10.26 -8.24
N LEU A 10 -8.69 10.76 -7.01
CA LEU A 10 -8.16 10.10 -5.81
C LEU A 10 -8.99 10.46 -4.57
N ALA A 11 -9.91 9.58 -4.20
CA ALA A 11 -10.61 9.69 -2.93
C ALA A 11 -9.71 9.25 -1.78
N LYS A 12 -9.60 10.09 -0.74
CA LYS A 12 -8.76 9.81 0.44
C LYS A 12 -9.12 8.49 1.13
N ALA A 13 -10.42 8.24 1.31
CA ALA A 13 -10.92 7.04 1.98
C ALA A 13 -10.53 5.77 1.21
N ASP A 14 -10.77 5.76 -0.10
CA ASP A 14 -10.43 4.63 -0.96
C ASP A 14 -8.92 4.35 -0.97
N ALA A 15 -8.10 5.40 -1.07
CA ALA A 15 -6.65 5.27 -1.07
C ALA A 15 -6.14 4.64 0.24
N PHE A 16 -6.70 5.04 1.39
CA PHE A 16 -6.36 4.45 2.68
C PHE A 16 -6.77 2.98 2.77
N THR A 17 -8.03 2.66 2.45
CA THR A 17 -8.51 1.28 2.52
C THR A 17 -7.76 0.36 1.56
N ILE A 18 -7.45 0.82 0.34
CA ILE A 18 -6.64 0.03 -0.61
C ILE A 18 -5.23 -0.22 -0.06
N LEU A 19 -4.62 0.78 0.59
CA LEU A 19 -3.29 0.62 1.20
C LEU A 19 -3.32 -0.48 2.28
N GLU A 20 -4.29 -0.42 3.21
CA GLU A 20 -4.47 -1.43 4.25
C GLU A 20 -4.72 -2.83 3.69
N GLN A 21 -5.50 -2.94 2.60
CA GLN A 21 -5.74 -4.23 1.94
C GLN A 21 -4.46 -4.82 1.33
N ILE A 22 -3.59 -3.98 0.75
CA ILE A 22 -2.30 -4.44 0.22
C ILE A 22 -1.39 -4.90 1.36
N GLU A 23 -1.32 -4.16 2.46
CA GLU A 23 -0.55 -4.53 3.66
C GLU A 23 -1.05 -5.86 4.24
N GLY A 24 -2.38 -6.03 4.37
CA GLY A 24 -2.99 -7.29 4.80
C GLY A 24 -2.71 -8.46 3.84
N ALA A 25 -2.74 -8.22 2.53
CA ALA A 25 -2.41 -9.23 1.53
C ALA A 25 -0.93 -9.66 1.61
N LEU A 26 -0.01 -8.72 1.84
CA LEU A 26 1.40 -9.03 2.08
C LEU A 26 1.57 -9.85 3.36
N ALA A 27 0.91 -9.46 4.46
CA ALA A 27 0.94 -10.23 5.71
C ALA A 27 0.41 -11.66 5.52
N TYR A 28 -0.68 -11.83 4.77
CA TYR A 28 -1.21 -13.17 4.43
C TYR A 28 -0.18 -14.01 3.66
N LEU A 29 0.43 -13.46 2.59
CA LEU A 29 1.46 -14.18 1.82
C LEU A 29 2.70 -14.54 2.66
N ASP A 30 3.06 -13.65 3.60
CA ASP A 30 4.26 -13.78 4.42
C ASP A 30 4.06 -14.68 5.66
N SER A 31 2.82 -15.03 6.02
CA SER A 31 2.53 -15.82 7.23
C SER A 31 1.65 -17.07 7.02
N VAL A 32 0.49 -16.94 6.36
CA VAL A 32 -0.53 -18.00 6.29
C VAL A 32 -0.60 -18.66 4.91
N GLY A 33 -0.32 -17.89 3.86
CA GLY A 33 -0.50 -18.32 2.47
C GLY A 33 0.37 -19.52 2.08
N THR A 34 -0.23 -20.46 1.35
CA THR A 34 0.47 -21.64 0.85
C THR A 34 1.59 -21.25 -0.11
N ARG A 35 2.81 -21.73 0.16
CA ARG A 35 4.01 -21.48 -0.66
C ARG A 35 4.36 -22.67 -1.55
N ALA A 36 3.37 -23.23 -2.23
CA ALA A 36 3.56 -24.37 -3.11
C ALA A 36 4.55 -24.06 -4.25
N GLU A 37 4.50 -22.83 -4.78
CA GLU A 37 5.36 -22.38 -5.87
C GLU A 37 6.13 -21.10 -5.51
N THR A 38 7.42 -21.24 -5.23
CA THR A 38 8.31 -20.12 -4.87
C THR A 38 8.32 -18.99 -5.90
N LYS A 39 8.22 -19.31 -7.19
CA LYS A 39 8.19 -18.31 -8.27
C LYS A 39 6.91 -17.46 -8.23
N VAL A 40 5.77 -18.10 -7.96
CA VAL A 40 4.47 -17.42 -7.86
C VAL A 40 4.43 -16.54 -6.60
N TYR A 41 4.86 -17.07 -5.45
CA TYR A 41 5.02 -16.29 -4.21
C TYR A 41 5.85 -15.02 -4.42
N LYS A 42 7.06 -15.16 -4.98
CA LYS A 42 7.96 -14.02 -5.24
C LYS A 42 7.34 -13.00 -6.20
N ARG A 43 6.64 -13.47 -7.25
CA ARG A 43 5.95 -12.58 -8.20
C ARG A 43 4.82 -11.80 -7.53
N MET A 44 3.96 -12.47 -6.77
CA MET A 44 2.85 -11.81 -6.06
C MET A 44 3.37 -10.77 -5.07
N ARG A 45 4.36 -11.15 -4.26
CA ARG A 45 5.00 -10.25 -3.29
C ARG A 45 5.60 -9.01 -3.97
N LEU A 46 6.32 -9.19 -5.09
CA LEU A 46 6.89 -8.08 -5.86
C LEU A 46 5.80 -7.11 -6.37
N ILE A 47 4.70 -7.63 -6.92
CA ILE A 47 3.60 -6.82 -7.44
C ILE A 47 2.97 -6.00 -6.32
N LEU A 48 2.63 -6.65 -5.19
CA LEU A 48 1.99 -5.99 -4.05
C LEU A 48 2.91 -4.96 -3.39
N THR A 49 4.19 -5.26 -3.20
CA THR A 49 5.16 -4.29 -2.68
C THR A 49 5.30 -3.07 -3.61
N SER A 50 5.30 -3.28 -4.94
CA SER A 50 5.34 -2.18 -5.90
C SER A 50 4.08 -1.31 -5.84
N ALA A 51 2.90 -1.95 -5.76
CA ALA A 51 1.62 -1.26 -5.63
C ALA A 51 1.54 -0.46 -4.33
N HIS A 52 1.95 -1.05 -3.20
CA HIS A 52 2.03 -0.39 -1.90
C HIS A 52 2.89 0.87 -1.99
N ARG A 53 4.15 0.75 -2.41
CA ARG A 53 5.06 1.89 -2.56
C ARG A 53 4.51 2.99 -3.47
N SER A 54 3.88 2.60 -4.58
CA SER A 54 3.30 3.57 -5.52
C SER A 54 2.16 4.36 -4.88
N LEU A 55 1.23 3.68 -4.20
CA LEU A 55 0.09 4.31 -3.56
C LEU A 55 0.51 5.11 -2.31
N HIS A 56 1.36 4.54 -1.47
CA HIS A 56 1.91 5.15 -0.26
C HIS A 56 2.58 6.49 -0.55
N ASN A 57 3.49 6.53 -1.52
CA ASN A 57 4.17 7.75 -1.92
C ASN A 57 3.21 8.80 -2.49
N ARG A 58 2.13 8.38 -3.16
CA ARG A 58 1.10 9.31 -3.66
C ARG A 58 0.30 9.92 -2.52
N ILE A 59 -0.07 9.13 -1.52
CA ILE A 59 -0.77 9.60 -0.30
C ILE A 59 0.11 10.59 0.47
N HIS A 60 1.41 10.33 0.56
CA HIS A 60 2.39 11.28 1.12
C HIS A 60 2.48 12.57 0.31
N LYS A 61 2.57 12.47 -1.01
CA LYS A 61 2.71 13.63 -1.91
C LYS A 61 1.55 14.63 -1.78
N ILE A 62 0.34 14.14 -1.51
CA ILE A 62 -0.87 14.97 -1.36
C ILE A 62 -1.15 15.37 0.10
N GLY A 63 -0.27 15.01 1.04
CA GLY A 63 -0.36 15.40 2.45
C GLY A 63 -1.46 14.68 3.22
N TYR A 64 -1.84 13.47 2.81
CA TYR A 64 -2.88 12.70 3.50
C TYR A 64 -2.28 11.85 4.62
N TYR A 65 -2.57 12.24 5.86
CA TYR A 65 -2.27 11.39 7.01
C TYR A 65 -2.98 10.03 6.92
N HIS A 66 -2.25 8.97 7.26
CA HIS A 66 -2.72 7.60 7.39
C HIS A 66 -1.86 6.88 8.44
N ASN A 67 -2.39 5.78 8.97
CA ASN A 67 -1.65 4.92 9.89
C ASN A 67 -0.92 3.82 9.12
N HIS A 68 0.09 3.24 9.75
CA HIS A 68 0.77 2.05 9.28
C HIS A 68 0.53 0.86 10.19
N THR A 69 0.65 -0.34 9.63
CA THR A 69 0.94 -1.50 10.48
C THR A 69 2.31 -1.33 11.15
N PRO A 70 2.60 -1.97 12.29
CA PRO A 70 3.90 -1.85 12.96
C PRO A 70 5.11 -2.23 12.09
N ILE A 71 4.91 -3.04 11.06
CA ILE A 71 5.96 -3.45 10.11
C ILE A 71 6.31 -2.33 9.13
N ASP A 72 5.31 -1.50 8.77
CA ASP A 72 5.42 -0.45 7.77
C ASP A 72 5.52 0.94 8.39
N ASP A 73 5.69 1.03 9.72
CA ASP A 73 5.78 2.29 10.45
C ASP A 73 7.09 3.04 10.12
N HIS A 74 7.00 4.37 10.01
CA HIS A 74 8.17 5.20 9.70
C HIS A 74 8.07 6.64 10.25
N PRO A 75 9.23 7.30 10.49
CA PRO A 75 9.33 8.53 11.28
C PRO A 75 8.46 9.71 10.84
N GLU A 76 8.11 9.77 9.57
CA GLU A 76 7.29 10.81 8.97
C GLU A 76 5.87 10.84 9.57
N HIS A 77 5.40 9.76 10.22
CA HIS A 77 4.09 9.72 10.91
C HIS A 77 4.14 10.12 12.39
N HIS A 78 5.33 10.30 12.97
CA HIS A 78 5.47 10.56 14.41
C HIS A 78 5.61 12.03 14.77
N ARG A 79 5.75 12.92 13.80
CA ARG A 79 5.88 14.36 14.06
C ARG A 79 4.50 14.97 14.27
N ARG A 80 4.30 15.56 15.45
CA ARG A 80 3.12 16.35 15.82
C ARG A 80 3.37 17.83 15.56
#